data_AF-A0A7Y3RB20-F1
#
_entry.id   AF-A0A7Y3RB20-F1
#
_cell.length_a   1.000
_cell.length_b   1.000
_cell.length_c   1.000
_cell.angle_alpha   90.00
_cell.angle_beta   90.00
_cell.angle_gamma   90.00
#
_symmetry.space_group_name_H-M   'P 1'
#
loop_
_entity.id
_entity.type
_entity.pdbx_description
1 polymer ?
#
loop_
_entity_poly.entity_id
_entity_poly.type
_entity_poly.pdbx_seq_one_letter_code
_entity_poly.pdbx_strand_id
1 'polypeptide(L)'
;MKYLIKVWLFTTIISPILVFMIWGVFSDISSLKALLELGTVLVIYILFGLVLSFPVMIFFWIIQMILKNTSLSKNIIKLVLSIYSIGSVWIALYTFDKRFFENEFEDIILVGIYTLTIVFGVWFFKLNEAKKTVHNSSL
;
A
#
# COMPACT_ATOMS: atom_id res chain seq x y z
N MET A 1 -6.65 7.86 11.45
CA MET A 1 -5.96 8.72 10.46
C MET A 1 -4.45 8.56 10.43
N LYS A 2 -3.67 8.92 11.47
CA LYS A 2 -2.18 8.86 11.41
C LYS A 2 -1.59 7.52 10.93
N TYR A 3 -2.12 6.39 11.39
CA TYR A 3 -1.68 5.06 10.96
C TYR A 3 -1.92 4.81 9.46
N LEU A 4 -3.14 5.10 9.00
CA LEU A 4 -3.53 4.93 7.60
C LEU A 4 -2.64 5.74 6.67
N ILE A 5 -2.42 7.02 6.98
CA ILE A 5 -1.60 7.91 6.13
C ILE A 5 -0.17 7.37 6.03
N LYS A 6 0.38 6.83 7.12
CA LYS A 6 1.71 6.21 7.12
C LYS A 6 1.77 4.98 6.23
N VAL A 7 0.83 4.03 6.37
CA VAL A 7 0.77 2.82 5.54
C VAL A 7 0.57 3.19 4.07
N TRP A 8 -0.32 4.14 3.80
CA TRP A 8 -0.64 4.58 2.46
C TRP A 8 0.55 5.21 1.76
N LEU A 9 1.11 6.30 2.32
CA LEU A 9 2.25 6.99 1.73
C LEU A 9 3.47 6.07 1.61
N PHE A 10 3.72 5.22 2.61
CA PHE A 10 4.79 4.24 2.55
C PHE A 10 4.62 3.33 1.33
N THR A 11 3.44 2.73 1.16
CA THR A 11 3.19 1.81 0.03
C THR A 11 3.27 2.54 -1.31
N THR A 12 2.62 3.70 -1.42
CA THR A 12 2.53 4.43 -2.68
C THR A 12 3.87 5.02 -3.12
N ILE A 13 4.78 5.31 -2.20
CA ILE A 13 6.11 5.83 -2.53
C ILE A 13 7.12 4.69 -2.70
N ILE A 14 7.16 3.75 -1.76
CA ILE A 14 8.19 2.71 -1.72
C ILE A 14 7.96 1.66 -2.82
N SER A 15 6.72 1.28 -3.12
CA SER A 15 6.48 0.25 -4.15
C SER A 15 6.98 0.68 -5.54
N PRO A 16 6.64 1.89 -6.07
CA PRO A 16 7.23 2.36 -7.33
C PRO A 16 8.75 2.42 -7.29
N ILE A 17 9.35 2.88 -6.18
CA ILE A 17 10.81 2.93 -6.07
C ILE A 17 11.41 1.53 -6.22
N LEU A 18 10.85 0.53 -5.53
CA LEU A 18 11.34 -0.85 -5.63
C LEU A 18 11.18 -1.43 -7.03
N VAL A 19 10.05 -1.18 -7.69
CA VAL A 19 9.81 -1.60 -9.08
C VAL A 19 10.85 -0.98 -10.01
N PHE A 20 11.06 0.33 -9.90
CA PHE A 20 12.03 1.05 -10.72
C PHE A 20 13.48 0.65 -10.42
N MET A 21 13.81 0.27 -9.19
CA MET A 21 15.12 -0.29 -8.87
C MET A 21 15.32 -1.64 -9.58
N ILE A 22 14.31 -2.50 -9.59
CA ILE A 22 14.39 -3.80 -10.25
C ILE A 22 14.51 -3.61 -11.77
N TRP A 23 13.65 -2.80 -12.39
CA TRP A 23 13.73 -2.51 -13.83
C TRP A 23 14.99 -1.74 -14.22
N GLY A 24 15.42 -0.78 -13.41
CA GLY A 24 16.60 0.04 -13.63
C GLY A 24 17.89 -0.78 -13.61
N VAL A 25 17.96 -1.86 -12.82
CA VAL A 25 19.08 -2.82 -12.84
C VAL A 25 19.20 -3.53 -14.19
N PHE A 26 18.08 -3.76 -14.89
CA PHE A 26 18.08 -4.39 -16.22
C PHE A 26 18.19 -3.40 -17.37
N SER A 27 18.19 -2.09 -17.08
CA SER A 27 18.21 -1.02 -18.08
C SER A 27 19.61 -0.42 -18.21
N ASP A 28 20.08 -0.23 -19.44
CA ASP A 28 21.40 0.34 -19.71
C ASP A 28 21.38 1.87 -19.56
N ILE A 29 21.36 2.37 -18.32
CA ILE A 29 21.29 3.80 -17.98
C ILE A 29 22.66 4.44 -18.22
N SER A 30 22.95 4.74 -19.48
CA SER A 30 24.25 5.27 -19.91
C SER A 30 24.33 6.80 -19.95
N SER A 31 23.21 7.52 -19.71
CA SER A 31 23.18 8.99 -19.79
C SER A 31 22.37 9.68 -18.69
N LEU A 32 22.77 10.90 -18.34
CA LEU A 32 22.06 11.75 -17.37
C LEU A 32 20.64 12.09 -17.84
N LYS A 33 20.43 12.19 -19.16
CA LYS A 33 19.10 12.38 -19.75
C LYS A 33 18.19 11.17 -19.49
N ALA A 34 18.69 9.95 -19.70
CA ALA A 34 17.93 8.74 -19.40
C ALA A 34 17.58 8.62 -17.91
N LEU A 35 18.49 9.04 -17.01
CA LEU A 35 18.23 9.09 -15.58
C LEU A 35 17.11 10.08 -15.21
N LEU A 36 17.11 11.28 -15.80
CA LEU A 36 16.06 12.28 -15.59
C LEU A 36 14.70 11.84 -16.12
N GLU A 37 14.68 11.21 -17.29
CA GLU A 37 13.46 10.64 -17.88
C GLU A 37 12.89 9.56 -16.95
N LEU A 38 13.72 8.62 -16.49
CA LEU A 38 13.32 7.55 -15.58
C LEU A 38 12.82 8.09 -14.23
N GLY A 39 13.46 9.14 -13.68
CA GLY A 39 12.99 9.85 -12.50
C GLY A 39 11.63 10.53 -12.69
N THR A 40 11.38 11.09 -13.88
CA THR A 40 10.09 11.71 -14.22
C THR A 40 8.98 10.66 -14.28
N VAL A 41 9.23 9.52 -14.91
CA VAL A 41 8.27 8.41 -14.95
C VAL A 41 7.97 7.91 -13.53
N LEU A 42 8.98 7.75 -12.68
CA LEU A 42 8.77 7.36 -11.27
C LEU A 42 7.84 8.32 -10.53
N VAL A 43 8.04 9.64 -10.68
CA VAL A 43 7.16 10.65 -10.06
C VAL A 43 5.71 10.51 -10.56
N ILE A 44 5.52 10.29 -11.86
CA ILE A 44 4.19 10.06 -12.45
C ILE A 44 3.54 8.82 -11.83
N TYR A 45 4.28 7.72 -11.67
CA TYR A 45 3.77 6.49 -11.06
C TYR A 45 3.36 6.69 -9.59
N ILE A 46 4.13 7.46 -8.82
CA ILE A 46 3.77 7.79 -7.44
C ILE A 46 2.48 8.61 -7.40
N LEU A 47 2.36 9.66 -8.23
CA LEU A 47 1.17 10.50 -8.29
C LEU A 47 -0.07 9.70 -8.73
N PHE A 48 0.09 8.88 -9.76
CA PHE A 48 -0.97 8.00 -10.25
C PHE A 48 -1.39 7.01 -9.15
N GLY A 49 -0.43 6.37 -8.50
CA GLY A 49 -0.66 5.47 -7.37
C GLY A 49 -1.38 6.15 -6.21
N LEU A 50 -1.08 7.42 -5.90
CA LEU A 50 -1.77 8.17 -4.85
C LEU A 50 -3.24 8.33 -5.17
N VAL A 51 -3.57 8.80 -6.36
CA VAL A 51 -4.97 9.00 -6.77
C VAL A 51 -5.73 7.67 -6.79
N LEU A 52 -5.11 6.65 -7.37
CA LEU A 52 -5.76 5.37 -7.63
C LEU A 52 -6.00 4.54 -6.37
N SER A 53 -5.10 4.62 -5.40
CA SER A 53 -5.23 3.92 -4.13
C SER A 53 -6.12 4.66 -3.13
N PHE A 54 -6.54 5.90 -3.39
CA PHE A 54 -7.38 6.67 -2.48
C PHE A 54 -8.69 5.96 -2.10
N PRO A 55 -9.49 5.41 -3.04
CA PRO A 55 -10.71 4.67 -2.70
C PRO A 55 -10.43 3.45 -1.83
N VAL A 56 -9.37 2.69 -2.15
CA VAL A 56 -8.92 1.52 -1.38
C VAL A 56 -8.58 1.92 0.06
N MET A 57 -7.90 3.06 0.24
CA MET A 57 -7.53 3.55 1.57
C MET A 57 -8.74 4.00 2.39
N ILE A 58 -9.79 4.51 1.77
CA ILE A 58 -11.06 4.81 2.46
C ILE A 58 -11.65 3.53 3.05
N PHE A 59 -11.74 2.46 2.26
CA PHE A 59 -12.25 1.17 2.77
C PHE A 59 -11.33 0.56 3.83
N PHE A 60 -10.01 0.63 3.64
CA PHE A 60 -9.03 0.25 4.65
C PHE A 60 -9.29 0.98 5.99
N TRP A 61 -9.57 2.28 5.92
CA TRP A 61 -9.90 3.09 7.10
C TRP A 61 -11.16 2.60 7.80
N ILE A 62 -12.23 2.36 7.04
CA ILE A 62 -13.53 1.92 7.55
C ILE A 62 -13.36 0.57 8.25
N ILE A 63 -12.67 -0.38 7.63
CA ILE A 63 -12.36 -1.69 8.22
C ILE A 63 -11.56 -1.51 9.51
N GLN A 64 -10.51 -0.67 9.48
CA GLN A 64 -9.73 -0.36 10.68
C GLN A 64 -10.62 0.19 11.80
N MET A 65 -11.55 1.11 11.49
CA MET A 65 -12.42 1.74 12.47
C MET A 65 -13.36 0.73 13.12
N ILE A 66 -13.99 -0.13 12.30
CA ILE A 66 -14.87 -1.20 12.78
C ILE A 66 -14.10 -2.15 13.70
N LEU A 67 -12.92 -2.61 13.26
CA LEU A 67 -12.10 -3.56 14.02
C LEU A 67 -11.50 -2.97 15.30
N LYS A 68 -11.32 -1.64 15.39
CA LYS A 68 -10.87 -1.01 16.64
C LYS A 68 -11.92 -1.00 17.74
N ASN A 69 -13.20 -1.09 17.38
CA ASN A 69 -14.31 -1.12 18.32
C ASN A 69 -14.63 -2.55 18.80
N THR A 70 -13.91 -3.56 18.31
CA THR A 70 -14.06 -4.94 18.77
C THR A 70 -12.99 -5.30 19.82
N SER A 71 -13.21 -6.38 20.56
CA SER A 71 -12.28 -6.92 21.56
C SER A 71 -11.09 -7.69 20.95
N LEU A 72 -10.83 -7.52 19.66
CA LEU A 72 -9.77 -8.24 18.95
C LEU A 72 -8.38 -7.74 19.34
N SER A 73 -7.40 -8.66 19.32
CA SER A 73 -6.00 -8.31 19.54
C SER A 73 -5.46 -7.49 18.37
N LYS A 74 -4.47 -6.62 18.64
CA LYS A 74 -3.83 -5.77 17.61
C LYS A 74 -3.24 -6.58 16.45
N ASN A 75 -2.73 -7.78 16.74
CA ASN A 75 -2.16 -8.66 15.73
C ASN A 75 -3.23 -9.21 14.79
N ILE A 76 -4.40 -9.58 15.32
CA ILE A 76 -5.54 -10.03 14.50
C ILE A 76 -6.03 -8.88 13.62
N ILE A 77 -6.13 -7.65 14.16
CA ILE A 77 -6.50 -6.48 13.36
C ILE A 77 -5.51 -6.27 12.20
N LYS A 78 -4.20 -6.35 12.46
CA LYS A 78 -3.18 -6.24 11.42
C LYS A 78 -3.27 -7.35 10.38
N LEU A 79 -3.58 -8.57 10.80
CA LEU A 79 -3.75 -9.71 9.90
C LEU A 79 -4.95 -9.48 8.96
N VAL A 80 -6.10 -9.07 9.49
CA VAL A 80 -7.29 -8.76 8.67
C VAL A 80 -7.00 -7.61 7.70
N LEU A 81 -6.35 -6.55 8.16
CA LEU A 81 -5.93 -5.44 7.31
C LEU A 81 -4.94 -5.88 6.23
N SER A 82 -4.05 -6.83 6.52
CA SER A 82 -3.11 -7.39 5.54
C SER A 82 -3.86 -8.18 4.46
N ILE A 83 -4.77 -9.07 4.85
CA ILE A 83 -5.58 -9.86 3.90
C ILE A 83 -6.39 -8.95 2.99
N TYR A 84 -7.07 -7.95 3.57
CA TYR A 84 -7.78 -6.94 2.80
C TYR A 84 -6.85 -6.20 1.83
N SER A 85 -5.67 -5.78 2.30
CA SER A 85 -4.71 -5.03 1.49
C SER A 85 -4.24 -5.84 0.29
N ILE A 86 -3.90 -7.12 0.50
CA ILE A 86 -3.52 -8.04 -0.58
C ILE A 86 -4.63 -8.07 -1.64
N GLY A 87 -5.87 -8.41 -1.25
CA GLY A 87 -6.98 -8.47 -2.19
C GLY A 87 -7.24 -7.15 -2.92
N SER A 88 -7.10 -6.02 -2.21
CA SER A 88 -7.30 -4.70 -2.80
C SER A 88 -6.26 -4.32 -3.86
N VAL A 89 -5.00 -4.73 -3.70
CA VAL A 89 -3.94 -4.51 -4.70
C VAL A 89 -4.28 -5.27 -5.98
N TRP A 90 -4.65 -6.54 -5.86
CA TRP A 90 -5.05 -7.37 -7.00
C TRP A 90 -6.27 -6.81 -7.73
N ILE A 91 -7.32 -6.44 -6.98
CA ILE A 91 -8.56 -5.89 -7.56
C ILE A 91 -8.27 -4.55 -8.25
N ALA A 92 -7.49 -3.67 -7.62
CA ALA A 92 -7.16 -2.37 -8.21
C ALA A 92 -6.40 -2.57 -9.53
N LEU A 93 -5.34 -3.37 -9.54
CA LEU A 93 -4.56 -3.57 -10.76
C LEU A 93 -5.38 -4.24 -11.87
N TYR A 94 -6.20 -5.25 -11.54
CA TYR A 94 -7.10 -5.88 -12.52
C TYR A 94 -8.13 -4.90 -13.12
N THR A 95 -8.63 -3.95 -12.32
CA THR A 95 -9.65 -3.00 -12.80
C THR A 95 -9.08 -2.00 -13.81
N PHE A 96 -7.83 -1.60 -13.62
CA PHE A 96 -7.18 -0.58 -14.45
C PHE A 96 -6.42 -1.17 -15.63
N ASP A 97 -5.93 -2.39 -15.51
CA ASP A 97 -5.36 -3.14 -16.62
C ASP A 97 -6.04 -4.50 -16.77
N LYS A 98 -6.94 -4.60 -17.75
CA LYS A 98 -7.66 -5.85 -18.03
C LYS A 98 -6.76 -6.92 -18.67
N ARG A 99 -5.58 -6.52 -19.19
CA ARG A 99 -4.57 -7.43 -19.75
C ARG A 99 -3.62 -7.97 -18.68
N PHE A 100 -3.80 -7.55 -17.44
CA PHE A 100 -2.99 -7.99 -16.29
C PHE A 100 -2.91 -9.52 -16.10
N PHE A 101 -3.89 -10.27 -16.61
CA PHE A 101 -3.89 -11.74 -16.59
C PHE A 101 -3.39 -12.40 -17.89
N GLU A 102 -2.94 -11.62 -18.87
CA GLU A 102 -2.28 -12.12 -20.09
C GLU A 102 -0.82 -12.56 -19.80
N ASN A 103 -0.40 -12.53 -18.52
CA ASN A 103 0.76 -13.20 -17.93
C ASN A 103 2.12 -12.77 -18.47
N GLU A 104 2.39 -11.46 -18.46
CA GLU A 104 3.77 -11.00 -18.49
C GLU A 104 4.38 -11.13 -17.08
N PHE A 105 5.59 -11.69 -17.00
CA PHE A 105 6.31 -11.91 -15.73
C PHE A 105 6.48 -10.59 -14.93
N GLU A 106 6.52 -9.47 -15.65
CA GLU A 106 6.66 -8.13 -15.10
C GLU A 106 5.45 -7.70 -14.27
N ASP A 107 4.23 -8.06 -14.70
CA ASP A 107 2.98 -7.76 -14.00
C ASP A 107 2.88 -8.49 -12.66
N ILE A 108 3.29 -9.76 -12.65
CA ILE A 108 3.31 -10.58 -11.42
C ILE A 108 4.32 -10.00 -10.43
N ILE A 109 5.51 -9.60 -10.90
CA ILE A 109 6.50 -8.92 -10.06
C ILE A 109 5.94 -7.63 -9.49
N LEU A 110 5.26 -6.83 -10.32
CA LEU A 110 4.65 -5.57 -9.92
C LEU A 110 3.64 -5.79 -8.78
N VAL A 111 2.67 -6.69 -8.95
CA VAL A 111 1.72 -7.04 -7.88
C VAL A 111 2.43 -7.55 -6.64
N GLY A 112 3.42 -8.41 -6.83
CA GLY A 112 4.19 -8.99 -5.74
C GLY A 112 4.84 -7.91 -4.88
N ILE A 113 5.51 -6.93 -5.50
CA ILE A 113 6.14 -5.81 -4.80
C ILE A 113 5.11 -4.96 -4.05
N TYR A 114 4.01 -4.59 -4.69
CA TYR A 114 2.97 -3.78 -4.04
C TYR A 114 2.33 -4.51 -2.85
N THR A 115 2.07 -5.80 -3.00
CA THR A 115 1.49 -6.66 -1.97
C THR A 115 2.43 -6.80 -0.77
N LEU A 116 3.72 -7.08 -1.02
CA LEU A 116 4.71 -7.20 0.04
C LEU A 116 4.90 -5.87 0.78
N THR A 117 4.96 -4.76 0.04
CA THR A 117 5.19 -3.43 0.61
C THR A 117 4.02 -3.00 1.50
N ILE A 118 2.77 -3.21 1.08
CA ILE A 118 1.61 -2.84 1.91
C ILE A 118 1.49 -3.69 3.17
N VAL A 119 1.74 -5.01 3.06
CA VAL A 119 1.78 -5.90 4.23
C VAL A 119 2.89 -5.46 5.17
N PHE A 120 4.10 -5.20 4.65
CA PHE A 120 5.19 -4.70 5.46
C PHE A 120 4.82 -3.38 6.16
N GLY A 121 4.21 -2.43 5.46
CA GLY A 121 3.73 -1.17 6.04
C GLY A 121 2.74 -1.38 7.20
N VAL A 122 1.76 -2.27 7.01
CA VAL A 122 0.78 -2.64 8.05
C VAL A 122 1.46 -3.19 9.31
N TRP A 123 2.47 -4.04 9.14
CA TRP A 123 3.17 -4.65 10.26
C TRP A 123 4.19 -3.72 10.90
N PHE A 124 4.91 -2.92 10.12
CA PHE A 124 5.94 -1.99 10.57
C PHE A 124 5.35 -0.84 11.40
N PHE A 125 4.24 -0.23 10.97
CA PHE A 125 3.65 0.88 11.71
C PHE A 125 2.85 0.43 12.94
N LYS A 126 2.95 1.20 14.03
CA LYS A 126 2.18 0.93 15.25
C LYS A 126 0.72 1.36 15.08
N LEU A 127 -0.21 0.45 15.37
CA LEU A 127 -1.64 0.76 15.38
C LEU A 127 -1.92 1.72 16.54
N ASN A 128 -2.42 2.94 16.23
CA ASN A 128 -2.78 3.88 17.29
C ASN A 128 -3.87 3.26 18.18
N GLU A 129 -3.60 3.24 19.49
CA GLU A 129 -4.56 2.83 20.50
C GLU A 129 -5.74 3.80 20.50
N ALA A 130 -6.96 3.26 20.56
CA ALA A 130 -8.10 4.07 20.96
C ALA A 130 -7.84 4.47 22.42
N LYS A 131 -7.80 5.78 22.70
CA LYS A 131 -7.78 6.28 24.07
C LYS A 131 -9.00 5.69 24.76
N LYS A 132 -8.83 4.70 25.64
CA LYS A 132 -9.91 4.26 26.54
C LYS A 132 -10.28 5.49 27.36
N THR A 133 -11.36 6.16 27.00
CA THR A 133 -12.05 7.02 27.94
C THR A 133 -12.58 6.10 29.01
N VAL A 134 -11.84 5.99 30.11
CA VAL A 134 -12.32 5.39 31.34
C VAL A 134 -13.52 6.24 31.75
N HIS A 135 -14.72 5.81 31.37
CA HIS A 135 -15.92 6.32 31.97
C HIS A 135 -15.95 5.72 33.36
N ASN A 136 -15.37 6.44 34.32
CA ASN A 136 -15.64 6.21 35.73
C ASN A 136 -17.12 6.49 35.93
N SER A 137 -17.98 5.49 35.74
CA SER A 137 -19.30 5.47 36.36
C SER A 137 -19.09 5.14 37.84
N SER A 138 -18.59 6.12 38.58
CA SER A 138 -18.85 6.20 40.01
C SER A 138 -20.24 6.80 40.16
N LEU A 139 -21.21 5.96 40.53
CA LEU A 139 -22.31 6.22 41.47
C LEU A 139 -23.22 4.98 41.51
#